data_AF-A0A2D6ND55-F1
#
_entry.id   AF-A0A2D6ND55-F1
#
_cell.length_a   1.000
_cell.length_b   1.000
_cell.length_c   1.000
_cell.angle_alpha   90.00
_cell.angle_beta   90.00
_cell.angle_gamma   90.00
#
_symmetry.space_group_name_H-M   'P 1'
#
loop_
_entity.id
_entity.type
_entity.pdbx_description
1 polymer ?
#
loop_
_entity_poly.entity_id
_entity_poly.type
_entity_poly.pdbx_seq_one_letter_code
_entity_poly.pdbx_strand_id
1 'polypeptide(L)'
;MGIFDFLKKKKEKRIKFNQIENWSEKYMKDNSIEEIINSFKKETKTRIKEARELLKKLDGAALMNEDIPQRVKQIMEGNKKNYLRKINLFLDEIKPPKLCGEVKEFSKELSKKIDYLSKETQRSFMVLKEFVETELVTVVRKIKEIEDSAKRLNFLMKEKKLEEISKLKELFSQFHNAKETMVALKESKKKRILELEEIEKKEKKSVLDIKKLENGSEYSDYYELKKERQKIDLEIQNMKKELLTHFSTLEKAFKKYKRLSLNETLLDKYIKNPSKAIIEDEEIAISEVMDKMLLSINKLGLKDKKKEKTEEEIKKLSKEFLKEKRNKLRKAIKEQSEIKDKLNKNNSLSKISEYKMKLEKRKRDIENKKAEIKELKKKIKNANPKLIKQEVKKIMEEFSVIIEDN
;
A
#
# COMPACT_ATOMS: atom_id res chain seq x y z
N MET A 1 10.12 -70.43 -4.77
CA MET A 1 9.48 -69.11 -4.62
C MET A 1 8.38 -69.02 -5.66
N GLY A 2 7.13 -68.92 -5.22
CA GLY A 2 5.96 -69.08 -6.10
C GLY A 2 5.73 -67.88 -7.00
N ILE A 3 5.30 -68.14 -8.23
CA ILE A 3 4.96 -67.17 -9.29
C ILE A 3 3.80 -66.21 -8.88
N PHE A 4 3.19 -66.43 -7.70
CA PHE A 4 2.09 -65.64 -7.15
C PHE A 4 2.49 -64.60 -6.08
N ASP A 5 3.75 -64.50 -5.66
CA ASP A 5 4.16 -63.47 -4.68
C ASP A 5 4.13 -62.02 -5.26
N PHE A 6 4.01 -61.87 -6.58
CA PHE A 6 3.82 -60.56 -7.23
C PHE A 6 2.43 -59.94 -6.97
N LEU A 7 1.44 -60.72 -6.51
CA LEU A 7 0.08 -60.25 -6.23
C LEU A 7 -0.17 -59.84 -4.78
N LYS A 8 0.85 -59.84 -3.90
CA LYS A 8 0.72 -59.22 -2.57
C LYS A 8 0.60 -57.70 -2.74
N LYS A 9 -0.64 -57.21 -2.83
CA LYS A 9 -0.97 -55.78 -2.71
C LYS A 9 -0.18 -55.21 -1.54
N LYS A 10 0.71 -54.25 -1.80
CA LYS A 10 1.38 -53.47 -0.75
C LYS A 10 0.28 -52.99 0.21
N LYS A 11 0.37 -53.36 1.49
CA LYS A 11 -0.57 -52.87 2.49
C LYS A 11 -0.47 -51.36 2.53
N GLU A 12 -1.49 -50.68 2.02
CA GLU A 12 -1.60 -49.23 2.06
C GLU A 12 -1.51 -48.78 3.51
N LYS A 13 -0.49 -47.97 3.83
CA LYS A 13 -0.41 -47.35 5.15
C LYS A 13 -1.27 -46.09 5.12
N ARG A 14 -2.21 -45.98 6.05
CA ARG A 14 -3.04 -44.78 6.22
C ARG A 14 -2.47 -43.95 7.35
N ILE A 15 -2.22 -42.67 7.10
CA ILE A 15 -1.77 -41.72 8.11
C ILE A 15 -2.54 -40.40 7.99
N LYS A 16 -2.63 -39.66 9.10
CA LYS A 16 -3.20 -38.31 9.09
C LYS A 16 -2.19 -37.31 8.56
N PHE A 17 -2.66 -36.21 7.99
CA PHE A 17 -1.78 -35.18 7.42
C PHE A 17 -0.78 -34.60 8.43
N ASN A 18 -1.20 -34.42 9.68
CA ASN A 18 -0.33 -33.92 10.76
C ASN A 18 0.69 -34.94 11.28
N GLN A 19 0.68 -36.18 10.77
CA GLN A 19 1.64 -37.22 11.16
C GLN A 19 2.76 -37.40 10.14
N ILE A 20 2.73 -36.66 9.01
CA ILE A 20 3.66 -36.90 7.90
C ILE A 20 5.09 -36.49 8.25
N GLU A 21 5.29 -35.43 9.04
CA GLU A 21 6.63 -35.06 9.52
C GLU A 21 7.24 -36.21 10.34
N ASN A 22 6.53 -36.70 11.36
CA ASN A 22 6.93 -37.85 12.16
C ASN A 22 7.14 -39.11 11.32
N TRP A 23 6.27 -39.33 10.33
CA TRP A 23 6.40 -40.44 9.40
C TRP A 23 7.68 -40.31 8.55
N SER A 24 8.01 -39.10 8.08
CA SER A 24 9.21 -38.85 7.28
C SER A 24 10.49 -39.07 8.10
N GLU A 25 10.51 -38.65 9.36
CA GLU A 25 11.62 -38.91 10.27
C GLU A 25 11.77 -40.39 10.58
N LYS A 26 10.65 -41.07 10.84
CA LYS A 26 10.64 -42.52 11.04
C LYS A 26 11.11 -43.24 9.78
N TYR A 27 10.67 -42.83 8.61
CA TYR A 27 11.11 -43.40 7.33
C TYR A 27 12.63 -43.26 7.17
N MET A 28 13.21 -42.11 7.50
CA MET A 28 14.66 -41.88 7.45
C MET A 28 15.42 -42.80 8.42
N LYS A 29 14.88 -43.00 9.63
CA LYS A 29 15.45 -43.89 10.67
C LYS A 29 15.34 -45.37 10.26
N ASP A 30 14.15 -45.82 9.89
CA ASP A 30 13.86 -47.20 9.47
C ASP A 30 14.67 -47.60 8.22
N ASN A 31 15.08 -46.62 7.40
CA ASN A 31 15.92 -46.85 6.22
C ASN A 31 17.42 -46.63 6.45
N SER A 32 17.86 -46.38 7.68
CA SER A 32 19.28 -46.20 8.05
C SER A 32 20.00 -45.14 7.20
N ILE A 33 19.30 -44.06 6.79
CA ILE A 33 19.88 -43.08 5.86
C ILE A 33 21.13 -42.41 6.42
N GLU A 34 21.08 -42.05 7.71
CA GLU A 34 22.20 -41.41 8.39
C GLU A 34 23.40 -42.37 8.51
N GLU A 35 23.14 -43.64 8.79
CA GLU A 35 24.17 -44.68 8.87
C GLU A 35 24.81 -44.91 7.50
N ILE A 36 24.03 -44.95 6.42
CA ILE A 36 24.52 -45.07 5.04
C ILE A 36 25.46 -43.91 4.70
N ILE A 37 25.06 -42.68 5.01
CA ILE A 37 25.89 -41.48 4.76
C ILE A 37 27.17 -41.54 5.60
N ASN A 38 27.07 -41.91 6.88
CA ASN A 38 28.23 -42.01 7.76
C ASN A 38 29.19 -43.13 7.37
N SER A 39 28.67 -44.26 6.89
CA SER A 39 29.46 -45.35 6.31
C SER A 39 30.21 -44.88 5.07
N PHE A 40 29.52 -44.21 4.14
CA PHE A 40 30.14 -43.63 2.95
C PHE A 40 31.24 -42.62 3.29
N LYS A 41 31.03 -41.74 4.29
CA LYS A 41 32.05 -40.79 4.76
C LYS A 41 33.31 -41.51 5.25
N LYS A 42 33.14 -42.57 6.05
CA LYS A 42 34.25 -43.37 6.56
C LYS A 42 34.98 -44.07 5.41
N GLU A 43 34.24 -44.75 4.54
CA GLU A 43 34.77 -45.44 3.37
C GLU A 43 35.58 -44.49 2.46
N THR A 44 35.02 -43.33 2.15
CA THR A 44 35.70 -42.32 1.31
C THR A 44 36.99 -41.83 1.95
N LYS A 45 36.99 -41.55 3.26
CA LYS A 45 38.21 -41.16 3.99
C LYS A 45 39.28 -42.24 3.94
N THR A 46 38.88 -43.50 4.14
CA THR A 46 39.80 -44.65 4.04
C THR A 46 40.40 -44.75 2.64
N ARG A 47 39.59 -44.65 1.59
CA ARG A 47 40.08 -44.71 0.20
C ARG A 47 40.97 -43.53 -0.18
N ILE A 48 40.71 -42.33 0.33
CA ILE A 48 41.62 -41.18 0.18
C ILE A 48 42.96 -41.47 0.83
N LYS A 49 42.97 -42.06 2.04
CA LYS A 49 44.22 -42.44 2.73
C LYS A 49 45.00 -43.50 1.94
N GLU A 50 44.32 -44.54 1.48
CA GLU A 50 44.92 -45.60 0.64
C GLU A 50 45.48 -45.04 -0.68
N ALA A 51 44.75 -44.12 -1.33
CA ALA A 51 45.24 -43.44 -2.53
C ALA A 51 46.54 -42.68 -2.26
N ARG A 52 46.65 -41.99 -1.11
CA ARG A 52 47.88 -41.30 -0.72
C ARG A 52 49.04 -42.25 -0.46
N GLU A 53 48.77 -43.40 0.15
CA GLU A 53 49.80 -44.44 0.33
C GLU A 53 50.27 -44.99 -1.01
N LEU A 54 49.36 -45.19 -1.97
CA LEU A 54 49.70 -45.59 -3.35
C LEU A 54 50.50 -44.51 -4.09
N LEU A 55 50.21 -43.22 -3.87
CA LEU A 55 51.02 -42.13 -4.42
C LEU A 55 52.45 -42.12 -3.88
N LYS A 56 52.64 -42.44 -2.60
CA LYS A 56 53.99 -42.60 -2.01
C LYS A 56 54.75 -43.78 -2.63
N LYS A 57 54.05 -44.91 -2.86
CA LYS A 57 54.64 -46.06 -3.56
C LYS A 57 55.01 -45.71 -5.00
N LEU A 58 54.13 -45.01 -5.72
CA LEU A 58 54.39 -44.52 -7.06
C LEU A 58 55.63 -43.62 -7.06
N ASP A 59 55.75 -42.68 -6.10
CA ASP A 59 56.90 -41.78 -5.96
C ASP A 59 58.23 -42.53 -5.75
N GLY A 60 58.21 -43.60 -4.97
CA GLY A 60 59.37 -44.47 -4.71
C GLY A 60 59.62 -45.59 -5.73
N ALA A 61 58.73 -45.78 -6.71
CA ALA A 61 58.85 -46.88 -7.68
C ALA A 61 60.09 -46.74 -8.57
N ALA A 62 60.85 -47.82 -8.70
CA ALA A 62 62.03 -47.92 -9.54
C ALA A 62 61.66 -48.03 -11.02
N LEU A 63 62.60 -47.70 -11.90
CA LEU A 63 62.43 -47.82 -13.35
C LEU A 63 62.43 -49.30 -13.74
N MET A 64 61.50 -49.71 -14.61
CA MET A 64 61.51 -51.05 -15.20
C MET A 64 62.76 -51.31 -16.07
N ASN A 65 63.33 -50.25 -16.66
CA ASN A 65 64.61 -50.30 -17.36
C ASN A 65 65.51 -49.15 -16.88
N GLU A 66 66.62 -49.47 -16.21
CA GLU A 66 67.56 -48.48 -15.69
C GLU A 66 68.47 -47.89 -16.76
N ASP A 67 68.61 -48.57 -17.90
CA ASP A 67 69.42 -48.19 -19.06
C ASP A 67 68.63 -47.30 -20.03
N ILE A 68 68.16 -46.16 -19.52
CA ILE A 68 67.50 -45.13 -20.32
C ILE A 68 68.31 -43.82 -20.34
N PRO A 69 68.30 -43.06 -21.44
CA PRO A 69 69.03 -41.80 -21.54
C PRO A 69 68.63 -40.82 -20.43
N GLN A 70 69.60 -40.04 -19.93
CA GLN A 70 69.37 -39.09 -18.84
C GLN A 70 68.26 -38.06 -19.13
N ARG A 71 68.13 -37.63 -20.39
CA ARG A 71 67.03 -36.77 -20.83
C ARG A 71 65.65 -37.42 -20.64
N VAL A 72 65.53 -38.72 -20.88
CA VAL A 72 64.28 -39.48 -20.68
C VAL A 72 63.96 -39.60 -19.18
N LYS A 73 64.97 -39.84 -18.34
CA LYS A 73 64.82 -39.84 -16.86
C LYS A 73 64.24 -38.51 -16.37
N GLN A 74 64.79 -37.38 -16.81
CA GLN A 74 64.31 -36.04 -16.43
C GLN A 74 62.86 -35.78 -16.86
N ILE A 75 62.48 -36.19 -18.07
CA ILE A 75 61.09 -36.04 -18.57
C ILE A 75 60.13 -36.87 -17.73
N MET A 76 60.50 -38.12 -17.42
CA MET A 76 59.70 -39.00 -16.55
C MET A 76 59.52 -38.38 -15.16
N GLU A 77 60.59 -37.96 -14.50
CA GLU A 77 60.54 -37.35 -13.16
C GLU A 77 59.69 -36.08 -13.12
N GLY A 78 59.80 -35.22 -14.13
CA GLY A 78 58.97 -34.02 -14.25
C GLY A 78 57.48 -34.35 -14.36
N ASN A 79 57.13 -35.35 -15.17
CA ASN A 79 55.75 -35.83 -15.29
C ASN A 79 55.27 -36.51 -14.00
N LYS A 80 56.14 -37.27 -13.32
CA LYS A 80 55.87 -37.90 -12.02
C LYS A 80 55.47 -36.87 -10.98
N LYS A 81 56.33 -35.86 -10.76
CA LYS A 81 56.08 -34.76 -9.81
C LYS A 81 54.79 -34.02 -10.12
N ASN A 82 54.54 -33.70 -11.39
CA ASN A 82 53.31 -33.01 -11.79
C ASN A 82 52.06 -33.88 -11.56
N TYR A 83 52.10 -35.17 -11.91
CA TYR A 83 51.01 -36.12 -11.67
C TYR A 83 50.70 -36.24 -10.17
N LEU A 84 51.72 -36.53 -9.35
CA LEU A 84 51.58 -36.64 -7.90
C LEU A 84 50.97 -35.39 -7.27
N ARG A 85 51.44 -34.19 -7.69
CA ARG A 85 50.89 -32.92 -7.22
C ARG A 85 49.41 -32.78 -7.56
N LYS A 86 49.02 -33.03 -8.82
CA LYS A 86 47.63 -32.89 -9.28
C LYS A 86 46.69 -33.88 -8.58
N ILE A 87 47.10 -35.14 -8.40
CA ILE A 87 46.27 -36.12 -7.68
C ILE A 87 46.13 -35.74 -6.20
N ASN A 88 47.20 -35.30 -5.53
CA ASN A 88 47.11 -34.89 -4.12
C ASN A 88 46.15 -33.69 -3.93
N LEU A 89 46.26 -32.67 -4.78
CA LEU A 89 45.33 -31.52 -4.77
C LEU A 89 43.88 -31.98 -4.96
N PHE A 90 43.62 -32.86 -5.93
CA PHE A 90 42.30 -33.43 -6.12
C PHE A 90 41.79 -34.15 -4.86
N LEU A 91 42.62 -34.99 -4.23
CA LEU A 91 42.24 -35.72 -3.01
C LEU A 91 41.94 -34.79 -1.82
N ASP A 92 42.66 -33.66 -1.69
CA ASP A 92 42.41 -32.65 -0.66
C ASP A 92 41.07 -31.92 -0.85
N GLU A 93 40.62 -31.80 -2.09
CA GLU A 93 39.35 -31.15 -2.42
C GLU A 93 38.10 -32.02 -2.20
N ILE A 94 38.26 -33.34 -2.03
CA ILE A 94 37.12 -34.24 -1.81
C ILE A 94 36.56 -34.03 -0.40
N LYS A 95 35.39 -33.39 -0.34
CA LYS A 95 34.63 -33.18 0.89
C LYS A 95 33.33 -34.00 0.84
N PRO A 96 33.25 -35.15 1.54
CA PRO A 96 32.04 -35.96 1.58
C PRO A 96 30.82 -35.15 2.06
N PRO A 97 29.60 -35.46 1.56
CA PRO A 97 28.39 -34.72 1.91
C PRO A 97 28.09 -34.90 3.40
N LYS A 98 27.73 -33.82 4.10
CA LYS A 98 27.36 -33.85 5.51
C LYS A 98 25.93 -34.31 5.69
N LEU A 99 25.03 -33.83 4.83
CA LEU A 99 23.59 -34.03 4.89
C LEU A 99 23.08 -34.84 3.69
N CYS A 100 21.93 -35.48 3.86
CA CYS A 100 21.29 -36.27 2.80
C CYS A 100 21.00 -35.43 1.53
N GLY A 101 20.56 -34.18 1.69
CA GLY A 101 20.25 -33.29 0.57
C GLY A 101 21.45 -32.93 -0.30
N GLU A 102 22.68 -33.12 0.18
CA GLU A 102 23.91 -32.76 -0.53
C GLU A 102 24.43 -33.89 -1.45
N VAL A 103 23.93 -35.11 -1.29
CA VAL A 103 24.50 -36.31 -1.94
C VAL A 103 24.45 -36.22 -3.47
N LYS A 104 23.32 -35.75 -4.01
CA LYS A 104 23.10 -35.65 -5.47
C LYS A 104 24.10 -34.67 -6.10
N GLU A 105 24.24 -33.49 -5.51
CA GLU A 105 25.16 -32.47 -6.00
C GLU A 105 26.61 -32.89 -5.81
N PHE A 106 26.96 -33.47 -4.65
CA PHE A 106 28.28 -34.02 -4.40
C PHE A 106 28.68 -35.07 -5.45
N SER A 107 27.80 -36.03 -5.77
CA SER A 107 28.09 -37.08 -6.76
C SER A 107 28.33 -36.51 -8.15
N LYS A 108 27.55 -35.50 -8.55
CA LYS A 108 27.68 -34.79 -9.82
C LYS A 108 29.00 -34.01 -9.90
N GLU A 109 29.31 -33.23 -8.88
CA GLU A 109 30.53 -32.44 -8.80
C GLU A 109 31.78 -33.31 -8.73
N LEU A 110 31.77 -34.40 -7.97
CA LEU A 110 32.89 -35.34 -7.93
C LEU A 110 33.17 -35.94 -9.32
N SER A 111 32.13 -36.34 -10.05
CA SER A 111 32.28 -36.90 -11.40
C SER A 111 32.94 -35.88 -12.34
N LYS A 112 32.48 -34.62 -12.33
CA LYS A 112 33.11 -33.54 -13.11
C LYS A 112 34.57 -33.30 -12.73
N LYS A 113 34.90 -33.32 -11.44
CA LYS A 113 36.28 -33.14 -10.97
C LYS A 113 37.20 -34.27 -11.41
N ILE A 114 36.68 -35.51 -11.47
CA ILE A 114 37.43 -36.67 -11.98
C ILE A 114 37.66 -36.54 -13.48
N ASP A 115 36.65 -36.14 -14.25
CA ASP A 115 36.80 -35.90 -15.70
C ASP A 115 37.84 -34.80 -15.98
N TYR A 116 37.82 -33.72 -15.19
CA TYR A 116 38.80 -32.65 -15.27
C TYR A 116 40.21 -33.15 -14.91
N LEU A 117 40.34 -33.88 -13.80
CA LEU A 117 41.61 -34.48 -13.38
C LEU A 117 42.19 -35.39 -14.45
N SER A 118 41.36 -36.23 -15.10
CA SER A 118 41.76 -37.12 -16.18
C SER A 118 42.38 -36.35 -17.34
N LYS A 119 41.73 -35.27 -17.79
CA LYS A 119 42.27 -34.39 -18.86
C LYS A 119 43.58 -33.74 -18.45
N GLU A 120 43.64 -33.20 -17.24
CA GLU A 120 44.80 -32.49 -16.71
C GLU A 120 46.02 -33.39 -16.47
N THR A 121 45.81 -34.68 -16.24
CA THR A 121 46.86 -35.66 -15.95
C THR A 121 47.19 -36.56 -17.13
N GLN A 122 46.43 -36.51 -18.23
CA GLN A 122 46.55 -37.41 -19.38
C GLN A 122 47.98 -37.53 -19.92
N ARG A 123 48.65 -36.40 -20.16
CA ARG A 123 50.04 -36.41 -20.68
C ARG A 123 51.00 -37.08 -19.70
N SER A 124 50.93 -36.70 -18.43
CA SER A 124 51.79 -37.27 -17.40
C SER A 124 51.51 -38.75 -17.17
N PHE A 125 50.26 -39.16 -17.25
CA PHE A 125 49.85 -40.57 -17.21
C PHE A 125 50.49 -41.36 -18.36
N MET A 126 50.37 -40.89 -19.61
CA MET A 126 50.93 -41.61 -20.78
C MET A 126 52.45 -41.78 -20.69
N VAL A 127 53.17 -40.75 -20.23
CA VAL A 127 54.63 -40.86 -20.02
C VAL A 127 54.95 -41.85 -18.91
N LEU A 128 54.27 -41.78 -17.77
CA LEU A 128 54.57 -42.64 -16.62
C LEU A 128 54.21 -44.10 -16.87
N LYS A 129 53.20 -44.36 -17.72
CA LYS A 129 52.77 -45.71 -18.06
C LYS A 129 53.92 -46.57 -18.61
N GLU A 130 54.82 -46.00 -19.41
CA GLU A 130 55.98 -46.70 -19.97
C GLU A 130 57.02 -47.14 -18.92
N PHE A 131 56.99 -46.57 -17.71
CA PHE A 131 58.02 -46.79 -16.69
C PHE A 131 57.52 -47.42 -15.40
N VAL A 132 56.27 -47.14 -15.01
CA VAL A 132 55.68 -47.48 -13.70
C VAL A 132 54.18 -47.81 -13.85
N GLU A 133 53.82 -48.62 -14.86
CA GLU A 133 52.43 -48.95 -15.19
C GLU A 133 51.65 -49.51 -14.00
N THR A 134 52.24 -50.46 -13.27
CA THR A 134 51.58 -51.18 -12.18
C THR A 134 51.11 -50.25 -11.07
N GLU A 135 52.00 -49.39 -10.56
CA GLU A 135 51.69 -48.42 -9.52
C GLU A 135 50.70 -47.37 -10.01
N LEU A 136 50.87 -46.91 -11.25
CA LEU A 136 50.03 -45.89 -11.86
C LEU A 136 48.58 -46.39 -12.04
N VAL A 137 48.39 -47.58 -12.60
CA VAL A 137 47.07 -48.21 -12.77
C VAL A 137 46.41 -48.45 -11.41
N THR A 138 47.20 -48.83 -10.40
CA THR A 138 46.67 -49.03 -9.04
C THR A 138 46.15 -47.72 -8.43
N VAL A 139 46.84 -46.59 -8.63
CA VAL A 139 46.35 -45.26 -8.22
C VAL A 139 45.06 -44.92 -8.95
N VAL A 140 45.01 -45.07 -10.28
CA VAL A 140 43.80 -44.77 -11.08
C VAL A 140 42.61 -45.61 -10.62
N ARG A 141 42.81 -46.92 -10.38
CA ARG A 141 41.77 -47.80 -9.84
C ARG A 141 41.24 -47.29 -8.50
N LYS A 142 42.11 -46.84 -7.61
CA LYS A 142 41.69 -46.29 -6.31
C LYS A 142 40.87 -45.00 -6.43
N ILE A 143 41.23 -44.11 -7.37
CA ILE A 143 40.42 -42.92 -7.68
C ILE A 143 39.05 -43.33 -8.23
N LYS A 144 39.01 -44.33 -9.12
CA LYS A 144 37.77 -44.85 -9.67
C LYS A 144 36.86 -45.44 -8.60
N GLU A 145 37.42 -46.17 -7.64
CA GLU A 145 36.66 -46.67 -6.50
C GLU A 145 35.96 -45.52 -5.74
N ILE A 146 36.64 -44.38 -5.50
CA ILE A 146 36.01 -43.22 -4.83
C ILE A 146 34.78 -42.72 -5.62
N GLU A 147 34.89 -42.60 -6.94
CA GLU A 147 33.77 -42.24 -7.83
C GLU A 147 32.63 -43.25 -7.72
N ASP A 148 32.94 -44.55 -7.78
CA ASP A 148 31.95 -45.62 -7.77
C ASP A 148 31.19 -45.69 -6.46
N SER A 149 31.84 -45.41 -5.32
CA SER A 149 31.12 -45.28 -4.04
C SER A 149 30.19 -44.08 -4.02
N ALA A 150 30.55 -42.94 -4.63
CA ALA A 150 29.66 -41.79 -4.72
C ALA A 150 28.45 -42.09 -5.62
N LYS A 151 28.66 -42.79 -6.75
CA LYS A 151 27.57 -43.26 -7.63
C LYS A 151 26.66 -44.25 -6.92
N ARG A 152 27.23 -45.21 -6.19
CA ARG A 152 26.47 -46.17 -5.37
C ARG A 152 25.65 -45.46 -4.30
N LEU A 153 26.23 -44.49 -3.60
CA LEU A 153 25.50 -43.69 -2.62
C LEU A 153 24.31 -42.98 -3.29
N ASN A 154 24.53 -42.28 -4.40
CA ASN A 154 23.47 -41.60 -5.13
C ASN A 154 22.37 -42.56 -5.60
N PHE A 155 22.73 -43.76 -6.06
CA PHE A 155 21.77 -44.81 -6.41
C PHE A 155 20.93 -45.24 -5.19
N LEU A 156 21.56 -45.53 -4.05
CA LEU A 156 20.86 -45.88 -2.82
C LEU A 156 19.92 -44.77 -2.34
N MET A 157 20.31 -43.50 -2.49
CA MET A 157 19.46 -42.37 -2.13
C MET A 157 18.22 -42.26 -3.04
N LYS A 158 18.36 -42.56 -4.34
CA LYS A 158 17.23 -42.61 -5.30
C LYS A 158 16.30 -43.78 -5.02
N GLU A 159 16.86 -44.97 -4.77
CA GLU A 159 16.09 -46.17 -4.44
C GLU A 159 15.23 -45.94 -3.18
N LYS A 160 15.77 -45.21 -2.21
CA LYS A 160 15.09 -44.83 -0.95
C LYS A 160 14.28 -43.54 -1.05
N LYS A 161 14.06 -43.00 -2.25
CA LYS A 161 13.16 -41.84 -2.51
C LYS A 161 13.40 -40.62 -1.62
N LEU A 162 14.66 -40.23 -1.46
CA LEU A 162 15.02 -39.17 -0.51
C LEU A 162 14.85 -37.77 -1.05
N GLU A 163 14.82 -37.62 -2.37
CA GLU A 163 14.48 -36.37 -3.03
C GLU A 163 13.02 -35.99 -2.70
N GLU A 164 12.13 -36.98 -2.72
CA GLU A 164 10.73 -36.88 -2.35
C GLU A 164 10.56 -36.56 -0.85
N ILE A 165 11.32 -37.21 0.04
CA ILE A 165 11.34 -36.86 1.48
C ILE A 165 11.81 -35.42 1.72
N SER A 166 12.84 -34.98 1.00
CA SER A 166 13.35 -33.60 1.11
C SER A 166 12.31 -32.59 0.63
N LYS A 167 11.67 -32.88 -0.51
CA LYS A 167 10.57 -32.07 -1.04
C LYS A 167 9.36 -32.03 -0.09
N LEU A 168 9.04 -33.15 0.56
CA LEU A 168 8.00 -33.19 1.59
C LEU A 168 8.30 -32.22 2.74
N LYS A 169 9.52 -32.24 3.29
CA LYS A 169 9.91 -31.32 4.36
C LYS A 169 9.76 -29.84 3.96
N GLU A 170 10.16 -29.51 2.74
CA GLU A 170 10.00 -28.15 2.21
C GLU A 170 8.51 -27.77 2.12
N LEU A 171 7.67 -28.64 1.55
CA LEU A 171 6.23 -28.41 1.45
C LEU A 171 5.56 -28.30 2.83
N PHE A 172 6.02 -29.04 3.84
CA PHE A 172 5.53 -28.90 5.22
C PHE A 172 5.87 -27.53 5.80
N SER A 173 7.11 -27.08 5.65
CA SER A 173 7.50 -25.73 6.07
C SER A 173 6.64 -24.67 5.39
N GLN A 174 6.44 -24.78 4.07
CA GLN A 174 5.56 -23.89 3.31
C GLN A 174 4.10 -23.97 3.81
N PHE A 175 3.59 -25.16 4.11
CA PHE A 175 2.25 -25.36 4.65
C PHE A 175 2.06 -24.68 6.01
N HIS A 176 3.02 -24.84 6.93
CA HIS A 176 2.99 -24.22 8.24
C HIS A 176 3.00 -22.70 8.13
N ASN A 177 3.92 -22.14 7.35
CA ASN A 177 4.00 -20.70 7.08
C ASN A 177 2.70 -20.16 6.47
N ALA A 178 2.12 -20.89 5.50
CA ALA A 178 0.85 -20.51 4.87
C ALA A 178 -0.32 -20.55 5.87
N LYS A 179 -0.36 -21.55 6.77
CA LYS A 179 -1.38 -21.68 7.79
C LYS A 179 -1.30 -20.56 8.82
N GLU A 180 -0.11 -20.25 9.33
CA GLU A 180 0.12 -19.15 10.27
C GLU A 180 -0.24 -17.80 9.64
N THR A 181 0.25 -17.56 8.42
CA THR A 181 -0.10 -16.36 7.66
C THR A 181 -1.61 -16.23 7.48
N MET A 182 -2.31 -17.32 7.17
CA MET A 182 -3.76 -17.32 7.03
C MET A 182 -4.48 -16.99 8.34
N VAL A 183 -4.00 -17.49 9.49
CA VAL A 183 -4.56 -17.17 10.82
C VAL A 183 -4.40 -15.67 11.10
N ALA A 184 -3.18 -15.14 10.96
CA ALA A 184 -2.89 -13.72 11.18
C ALA A 184 -3.73 -12.80 10.25
N LEU A 185 -3.88 -13.17 8.98
CA LEU A 185 -4.72 -12.43 8.03
C LEU A 185 -6.21 -12.46 8.43
N LYS A 186 -6.72 -13.59 8.94
CA LYS A 186 -8.11 -13.70 9.41
C LYS A 186 -8.35 -12.84 10.65
N GLU A 187 -7.42 -12.82 11.59
CA GLU A 187 -7.49 -11.97 12.78
C GLU A 187 -7.45 -10.48 12.41
N SER A 188 -6.52 -10.09 11.54
CA SER A 188 -6.43 -8.73 11.02
C SER A 188 -7.73 -8.30 10.33
N LYS A 189 -8.31 -9.17 9.49
CA LYS A 189 -9.61 -8.94 8.87
C LYS A 189 -10.73 -8.76 9.90
N LYS A 190 -10.78 -9.59 10.95
CA LYS A 190 -11.77 -9.47 12.03
C LYS A 190 -11.65 -8.11 12.73
N LYS A 191 -10.43 -7.68 13.05
CA LYS A 191 -10.17 -6.36 13.65
C LYS A 191 -10.66 -5.22 12.75
N ARG A 192 -10.36 -5.27 11.44
CA ARG A 192 -10.81 -4.25 10.48
C ARG A 192 -12.32 -4.21 10.31
N ILE A 193 -13.01 -5.34 10.42
CA ILE A 193 -14.49 -5.38 10.41
C ILE A 193 -15.05 -4.65 11.63
N LEU A 194 -14.53 -4.92 12.84
CA LEU A 194 -14.97 -4.23 14.05
C LEU A 194 -14.72 -2.72 14.00
N GLU A 195 -13.56 -2.30 13.48
CA GLU A 195 -13.25 -0.88 13.26
C GLU A 195 -14.24 -0.24 12.26
N LEU A 196 -14.58 -0.95 11.17
CA LEU A 196 -15.55 -0.48 10.19
C LEU A 196 -16.94 -0.29 10.83
N GLU A 197 -17.40 -1.25 11.61
CA GLU A 197 -18.70 -1.17 12.32
C GLU A 197 -18.76 0.04 13.27
N GLU A 198 -17.67 0.33 13.99
CA GLU A 198 -17.57 1.50 14.86
C GLU A 198 -17.63 2.82 14.07
N ILE A 199 -16.99 2.89 12.90
CA ILE A 199 -17.06 4.07 12.03
C ILE A 199 -18.47 4.24 11.45
N GLU A 200 -19.11 3.16 11.02
CA GLU A 200 -20.49 3.18 10.50
C GLU A 200 -21.51 3.60 11.59
N LYS A 201 -21.34 3.18 12.85
CA LYS A 201 -22.16 3.69 13.97
C LYS A 201 -22.00 5.20 14.16
N LYS A 202 -20.75 5.70 14.11
CA LYS A 202 -20.47 7.13 14.24
C LYS A 202 -21.02 7.93 13.06
N GLU A 203 -20.96 7.39 11.84
CA GLU A 203 -21.58 7.97 10.64
C GLU A 203 -23.08 8.17 10.87
N LYS A 204 -23.80 7.11 11.25
CA LYS A 204 -25.24 7.16 11.56
C LYS A 204 -25.58 8.19 12.63
N LYS A 205 -24.78 8.26 13.69
CA LYS A 205 -24.94 9.26 14.75
C LYS A 205 -24.82 10.69 14.21
N SER A 206 -23.85 10.96 13.35
CA SER A 206 -23.72 12.30 12.76
C SER A 206 -24.85 12.65 11.80
N VAL A 207 -25.38 11.69 11.05
CA VAL A 207 -26.60 11.93 10.24
C VAL A 207 -27.77 12.32 11.13
N LEU A 208 -27.96 11.64 12.27
CA LEU A 208 -29.01 11.97 13.23
C LEU A 208 -28.78 13.35 13.88
N ASP A 209 -27.54 13.67 14.26
CA ASP A 209 -27.19 14.96 14.86
C ASP A 209 -27.45 16.13 13.88
N ILE A 210 -27.11 15.96 12.59
CA ILE A 210 -27.42 16.95 11.54
C ILE A 210 -28.93 17.16 11.44
N LYS A 211 -29.72 16.08 11.35
CA LYS A 211 -31.18 16.17 11.28
C LYS A 211 -31.79 16.85 12.51
N LYS A 212 -31.26 16.58 13.71
CA LYS A 212 -31.69 17.24 14.95
C LYS A 212 -31.41 18.74 14.92
N LEU A 213 -30.26 19.14 14.39
CA LEU A 213 -29.92 20.56 14.24
C LEU A 213 -30.81 21.24 13.18
N GLU A 214 -31.03 20.60 12.04
CA GLU A 214 -31.88 21.12 10.95
C GLU A 214 -33.36 21.22 11.36
N ASN A 215 -33.83 20.36 12.27
CA ASN A 215 -35.19 20.42 12.83
C ASN A 215 -35.26 21.23 14.15
N GLY A 216 -34.14 21.77 14.62
CA GLY A 216 -34.07 22.50 15.89
C GLY A 216 -34.61 23.92 15.76
N SER A 217 -35.07 24.48 16.89
CA SER A 217 -35.53 25.87 16.96
C SER A 217 -34.47 26.85 16.47
N GLU A 218 -33.20 26.67 16.87
CA GLU A 218 -32.09 27.54 16.43
C GLU A 218 -31.98 27.66 14.90
N TYR A 219 -32.25 26.58 14.15
CA TYR A 219 -32.18 26.58 12.69
C TYR A 219 -33.45 27.18 12.05
N SER A 220 -34.62 26.91 12.64
CA SER A 220 -35.87 27.56 12.25
C SER A 220 -35.78 29.08 12.43
N ASP A 221 -35.31 29.53 13.60
CA ASP A 221 -35.09 30.93 13.95
C ASP A 221 -34.13 31.60 12.96
N TYR A 222 -33.05 30.91 12.57
CA TYR A 222 -32.13 31.40 11.54
C TYR A 222 -32.85 31.66 10.22
N TYR A 223 -33.68 30.71 9.77
CA TYR A 223 -34.38 30.82 8.48
C TYR A 223 -35.46 31.91 8.51
N GLU A 224 -36.16 32.06 9.62
CA GLU A 224 -37.13 33.14 9.85
C GLU A 224 -36.44 34.51 9.85
N LEU A 225 -35.37 34.68 10.63
CA LEU A 225 -34.57 35.92 10.63
C LEU A 225 -34.02 36.25 9.24
N LYS A 226 -33.63 35.23 8.46
CA LYS A 226 -33.17 35.43 7.08
C LYS A 226 -34.30 35.93 6.16
N LYS A 227 -35.51 35.38 6.28
CA LYS A 227 -36.68 35.86 5.54
C LYS A 227 -37.06 37.29 5.95
N GLU A 228 -37.07 37.56 7.24
CA GLU A 228 -37.38 38.88 7.79
C GLU A 228 -36.38 39.93 7.28
N ARG A 229 -35.08 39.61 7.31
CA ARG A 229 -34.05 40.46 6.72
C ARG A 229 -34.30 40.77 5.25
N GLN A 230 -34.65 39.77 4.44
CA GLN A 230 -34.95 39.98 3.02
C GLN A 230 -36.14 40.92 2.81
N LYS A 231 -37.16 40.81 3.67
CA LYS A 231 -38.32 41.71 3.63
C LYS A 231 -37.91 43.15 3.96
N ILE A 232 -37.14 43.36 5.04
CA ILE A 232 -36.66 44.68 5.44
C ILE A 232 -35.71 45.28 4.38
N ASP A 233 -34.83 44.46 3.79
CA ASP A 233 -33.95 44.89 2.70
C ASP A 233 -34.77 45.43 1.52
N LEU A 234 -35.87 44.75 1.15
CA LEU A 234 -36.78 45.18 0.09
C LEU A 234 -37.51 46.49 0.46
N GLU A 235 -37.98 46.61 1.70
CA GLU A 235 -38.62 47.83 2.21
C GLU A 235 -37.68 49.03 2.16
N ILE A 236 -36.42 48.86 2.61
CA ILE A 236 -35.37 49.88 2.53
C ILE A 236 -35.12 50.27 1.07
N GLN A 237 -35.00 49.30 0.16
CA GLN A 237 -34.79 49.59 -1.26
C GLN A 237 -35.96 50.35 -1.89
N ASN A 238 -37.19 50.00 -1.54
CA ASN A 238 -38.37 50.69 -2.05
C ASN A 238 -38.43 52.14 -1.54
N MET A 239 -38.18 52.37 -0.24
CA MET A 239 -38.10 53.73 0.32
C MET A 239 -36.99 54.56 -0.33
N LYS A 240 -35.83 53.95 -0.60
CA LYS A 240 -34.72 54.61 -1.30
C LYS A 240 -35.10 55.01 -2.73
N LYS A 241 -35.76 54.12 -3.46
CA LYS A 241 -36.24 54.39 -4.84
C LYS A 241 -37.31 55.47 -4.88
N GLU A 242 -38.24 55.47 -3.92
CA GLU A 242 -39.27 56.49 -3.79
C GLU A 242 -38.65 57.87 -3.56
N LEU A 243 -37.75 58.00 -2.57
CA LEU A 243 -37.01 59.24 -2.32
C LEU A 243 -36.20 59.66 -3.55
N LEU A 244 -35.49 58.73 -4.19
CA LEU A 244 -34.74 59.03 -5.41
C LEU A 244 -35.64 59.58 -6.52
N THR A 245 -36.84 59.03 -6.69
CA THR A 245 -37.79 59.47 -7.70
C THR A 245 -38.24 60.91 -7.44
N HIS A 246 -38.64 61.22 -6.20
CA HIS A 246 -39.03 62.58 -5.82
C HIS A 246 -37.89 63.59 -6.03
N PHE A 247 -36.70 63.28 -5.54
CA PHE A 247 -35.56 64.19 -5.62
C PHE A 247 -34.93 64.29 -7.02
N SER A 248 -35.05 63.26 -7.86
CA SER A 248 -34.63 63.35 -9.28
C SER A 248 -35.49 64.35 -10.06
N THR A 249 -36.78 64.46 -9.71
CA THR A 249 -37.68 65.47 -10.29
C THR A 249 -37.22 66.89 -9.94
N LEU A 250 -36.65 67.07 -8.74
CA LEU A 250 -36.14 68.34 -8.24
C LEU A 250 -34.70 68.64 -8.63
N GLU A 251 -33.93 67.67 -9.14
CA GLU A 251 -32.48 67.77 -9.35
C GLU A 251 -32.06 69.03 -10.14
N LYS A 252 -32.75 69.31 -11.26
CA LYS A 252 -32.43 70.49 -12.09
C LYS A 252 -32.76 71.79 -11.37
N ALA A 253 -33.85 71.84 -10.60
CA ALA A 253 -34.21 73.00 -9.80
C ALA A 253 -33.19 73.22 -8.69
N PHE A 254 -32.81 72.16 -7.98
CA PHE A 254 -31.78 72.19 -6.93
C PHE A 254 -30.43 72.65 -7.47
N LYS A 255 -29.95 72.14 -8.61
CA LYS A 255 -28.71 72.60 -9.25
C LYS A 255 -28.70 74.08 -9.61
N LYS A 256 -29.86 74.62 -10.02
CA LYS A 256 -29.99 76.05 -10.35
C LYS A 256 -30.11 76.92 -9.10
N TYR A 257 -30.91 76.49 -8.13
CA TYR A 257 -31.12 77.22 -6.88
C TYR A 257 -29.88 77.21 -5.98
N LYS A 258 -29.06 76.15 -6.06
CA LYS A 258 -27.77 76.06 -5.40
C LYS A 258 -26.94 77.33 -5.56
N ARG A 259 -26.84 77.88 -6.77
CA ARG A 259 -26.08 79.11 -7.09
C ARG A 259 -26.61 80.39 -6.42
N LEU A 260 -27.84 80.35 -5.91
CA LEU A 260 -28.53 81.46 -5.26
C LEU A 260 -28.68 81.23 -3.74
N SER A 261 -28.29 80.06 -3.24
CA SER A 261 -28.55 79.62 -1.88
C SER A 261 -27.26 79.52 -1.07
N LEU A 262 -27.32 79.90 0.21
CA LEU A 262 -26.22 79.67 1.16
C LEU A 262 -26.11 78.19 1.61
N ASN A 263 -27.05 77.33 1.22
CA ASN A 263 -27.14 75.91 1.64
C ASN A 263 -26.65 74.93 0.57
N GLU A 264 -25.56 75.26 -0.12
CA GLU A 264 -25.05 74.47 -1.25
C GLU A 264 -24.72 73.01 -0.89
N THR A 265 -24.11 72.81 0.28
CA THR A 265 -23.67 71.50 0.77
C THR A 265 -24.85 70.56 1.06
N LEU A 266 -25.95 71.10 1.60
CA LEU A 266 -27.17 70.34 1.88
C LEU A 266 -27.82 69.87 0.57
N LEU A 267 -27.96 70.79 -0.40
CA LEU A 267 -28.52 70.46 -1.72
C LEU A 267 -27.70 69.39 -2.44
N ASP A 268 -26.37 69.46 -2.38
CA ASP A 268 -25.50 68.43 -2.97
C ASP A 268 -25.70 67.05 -2.35
N LYS A 269 -25.86 66.97 -1.03
CA LYS A 269 -26.14 65.70 -0.34
C LYS A 269 -27.45 65.09 -0.85
N TYR A 270 -28.52 65.89 -0.94
CA TYR A 270 -29.82 65.42 -1.43
C TYR A 270 -29.83 65.10 -2.92
N ILE A 271 -29.08 65.83 -3.76
CA ILE A 271 -28.91 65.48 -5.18
C ILE A 271 -28.19 64.13 -5.33
N LYS A 272 -27.11 63.92 -4.56
CA LYS A 272 -26.26 62.72 -4.71
C LYS A 272 -26.89 61.46 -4.12
N ASN A 273 -27.44 61.56 -2.91
CA ASN A 273 -28.07 60.43 -2.23
C ASN A 273 -29.16 60.92 -1.27
N PRO A 274 -30.40 61.11 -1.76
CA PRO A 274 -31.51 61.64 -0.97
C PRO A 274 -31.78 60.80 0.28
N SER A 275 -31.66 59.48 0.18
CA SER A 275 -31.92 58.57 1.29
C SER A 275 -30.88 58.65 2.42
N LYS A 276 -29.62 58.93 2.10
CA LYS A 276 -28.58 59.16 3.10
C LYS A 276 -28.72 60.57 3.67
N ALA A 277 -28.96 61.56 2.80
CA ALA A 277 -29.12 62.95 3.19
C ALA A 277 -30.28 63.13 4.19
N ILE A 278 -31.44 62.52 3.93
CA ILE A 278 -32.60 62.62 4.83
C ILE A 278 -32.35 61.98 6.20
N ILE A 279 -31.50 60.96 6.28
CA ILE A 279 -31.12 60.35 7.57
C ILE A 279 -30.19 61.27 8.36
N GLU A 280 -29.27 61.96 7.69
CA GLU A 280 -28.29 62.86 8.34
C GLU A 280 -28.86 64.25 8.66
N ASP A 281 -29.92 64.66 7.96
CA ASP A 281 -30.59 65.96 8.14
C ASP A 281 -31.59 65.90 9.31
N GLU A 282 -31.09 66.12 10.54
CA GLU A 282 -31.85 65.95 11.78
C GLU A 282 -32.99 66.97 11.95
N GLU A 283 -32.82 68.17 11.42
CA GLU A 283 -33.83 69.24 11.49
C GLU A 283 -34.76 69.24 10.27
N ILE A 284 -34.48 68.41 9.26
CA ILE A 284 -35.13 68.47 7.94
C ILE A 284 -34.97 69.89 7.37
N ALA A 285 -33.77 70.44 7.45
CA ALA A 285 -33.45 71.78 6.97
C ALA A 285 -33.75 71.92 5.46
N ILE A 286 -33.77 70.80 4.73
CA ILE A 286 -34.13 70.78 3.31
C ILE A 286 -35.55 71.33 3.06
N SER A 287 -36.49 71.20 4.00
CA SER A 287 -37.86 71.72 3.79
C SER A 287 -37.84 73.24 3.67
N GLU A 288 -37.10 73.93 4.55
CA GLU A 288 -36.97 75.39 4.51
C GLU A 288 -36.24 75.85 3.24
N VAL A 289 -35.26 75.07 2.78
CA VAL A 289 -34.56 75.33 1.52
C VAL A 289 -35.52 75.20 0.33
N MET A 290 -36.40 74.19 0.34
CA MET A 290 -37.42 74.02 -0.69
C MET A 290 -38.48 75.12 -0.66
N ASP A 291 -38.89 75.60 0.52
CA ASP A 291 -39.84 76.71 0.66
C ASP A 291 -39.25 78.01 0.10
N LYS A 292 -37.99 78.33 0.45
CA LYS A 292 -37.28 79.50 -0.12
C LYS A 292 -37.06 79.35 -1.63
N MET A 293 -36.81 78.13 -2.11
CA MET A 293 -36.71 77.83 -3.53
C MET A 293 -38.04 78.06 -4.25
N LEU A 294 -39.16 77.68 -3.62
CA LEU A 294 -40.51 77.89 -4.15
C LEU A 294 -40.82 79.38 -4.31
N LEU A 295 -40.46 80.22 -3.34
CA LEU A 295 -40.59 81.69 -3.46
C LEU A 295 -39.76 82.28 -4.61
N SER A 296 -38.61 81.65 -4.90
CA SER A 296 -37.67 82.11 -5.92
C SER A 296 -37.85 81.42 -7.28
N ILE A 297 -38.89 80.62 -7.46
CA ILE A 297 -38.98 79.68 -8.58
C ILE A 297 -39.07 80.37 -9.95
N ASN A 298 -39.70 81.56 -10.01
CA ASN A 298 -39.73 82.44 -11.19
C ASN A 298 -38.34 82.91 -11.62
N LYS A 299 -37.41 83.04 -10.67
CA LYS A 299 -36.03 83.52 -10.90
C LYS A 299 -35.07 82.40 -11.29
N LEU A 300 -35.50 81.13 -11.25
CA LEU A 300 -34.66 79.97 -11.59
C LEU A 300 -34.53 79.70 -13.09
N GLY A 301 -35.28 80.41 -13.95
CA GLY A 301 -35.26 80.20 -15.40
C GLY A 301 -35.59 78.75 -15.80
N LEU A 302 -36.55 78.13 -15.11
CA LEU A 302 -37.10 76.83 -15.48
C LEU A 302 -38.15 77.02 -16.58
N LYS A 303 -38.33 76.01 -17.46
CA LYS A 303 -39.45 76.01 -18.43
C LYS A 303 -40.77 75.85 -17.67
N ASP A 304 -41.88 76.43 -18.14
CA ASP A 304 -43.18 76.46 -17.43
C ASP A 304 -43.64 75.07 -16.95
N LYS A 305 -43.68 74.08 -17.85
CA LYS A 305 -44.04 72.70 -17.49
C LYS A 305 -43.13 72.04 -16.44
N LYS A 306 -41.85 72.44 -16.37
CA LYS A 306 -40.91 71.96 -15.33
C LYS A 306 -41.10 72.72 -14.03
N LYS A 307 -41.45 74.00 -14.12
CA LYS A 307 -41.72 74.86 -12.98
C LYS A 307 -42.93 74.35 -12.21
N GLU A 308 -44.06 74.11 -12.90
CA GLU A 308 -45.28 73.52 -12.32
C GLU A 308 -44.99 72.18 -11.63
N LYS A 309 -44.31 71.26 -12.32
CA LYS A 309 -43.90 69.97 -11.73
C LYS A 309 -42.99 70.12 -10.51
N THR A 310 -42.10 71.11 -10.52
CA THR A 310 -41.22 71.40 -9.37
C THR A 310 -42.05 71.90 -8.19
N GLU A 311 -43.02 72.79 -8.43
CA GLU A 311 -43.93 73.31 -7.41
C GLU A 311 -44.80 72.21 -6.80
N GLU A 312 -45.39 71.35 -7.64
CA GLU A 312 -46.18 70.19 -7.19
C GLU A 312 -45.35 69.23 -6.34
N GLU A 313 -44.12 68.95 -6.76
CA GLU A 313 -43.26 67.99 -6.06
C GLU A 313 -42.75 68.52 -4.72
N ILE A 314 -42.42 69.81 -4.63
CA ILE A 314 -42.08 70.46 -3.36
C ILE A 314 -43.26 70.38 -2.38
N LYS A 315 -44.50 70.62 -2.85
CA LYS A 315 -45.70 70.50 -2.01
C LYS A 315 -45.92 69.08 -1.50
N LYS A 316 -45.59 68.05 -2.29
CA LYS A 316 -45.65 66.65 -1.85
C LYS A 316 -44.57 66.31 -0.82
N LEU A 317 -43.38 66.90 -0.95
CA LEU A 317 -42.26 66.74 -0.01
C LEU A 317 -42.38 67.68 1.20
N SER A 318 -43.55 67.70 1.85
CA SER A 318 -43.73 68.50 3.07
C SER A 318 -42.76 68.08 4.18
N LYS A 319 -42.56 68.97 5.16
CA LYS A 319 -41.71 68.68 6.33
C LYS A 319 -42.19 67.42 7.06
N GLU A 320 -43.49 67.21 7.15
CA GLU A 320 -44.13 66.04 7.75
C GLU A 320 -43.82 64.76 6.96
N PHE A 321 -43.98 64.79 5.64
CA PHE A 321 -43.66 63.67 4.76
C PHE A 321 -42.19 63.25 4.91
N LEU A 322 -41.27 64.22 4.87
CA LEU A 322 -39.84 63.96 5.01
C LEU A 322 -39.49 63.42 6.41
N LYS A 323 -40.07 63.97 7.48
CA LYS A 323 -39.92 63.43 8.84
C LYS A 323 -40.42 61.99 8.94
N GLU A 324 -41.59 61.69 8.38
CA GLU A 324 -42.16 60.34 8.38
C GLU A 324 -41.26 59.36 7.65
N LYS A 325 -40.82 59.70 6.42
CA LYS A 325 -39.93 58.85 5.61
C LYS A 325 -38.58 58.64 6.28
N ARG A 326 -38.00 59.68 6.89
CA ARG A 326 -36.77 59.55 7.68
C ARG A 326 -36.95 58.57 8.83
N ASN A 327 -38.01 58.71 9.62
CA ASN A 327 -38.25 57.88 10.78
C ASN A 327 -38.47 56.42 10.39
N LYS A 328 -39.25 56.16 9.33
CA LYS A 328 -39.44 54.81 8.76
C LYS A 328 -38.11 54.21 8.27
N LEU A 329 -37.32 54.97 7.53
CA LEU A 329 -36.03 54.51 7.01
C LEU A 329 -35.00 54.25 8.12
N ARG A 330 -34.90 55.14 9.13
CA ARG A 330 -34.05 54.94 10.32
C ARG A 330 -34.47 53.68 11.09
N LYS A 331 -35.78 53.47 11.29
CA LYS A 331 -36.32 52.28 11.96
C LYS A 331 -35.96 51.00 11.21
N ALA A 332 -36.22 50.94 9.90
CA ALA A 332 -35.91 49.77 9.09
C ALA A 332 -34.40 49.45 9.05
N ILE A 333 -33.54 50.47 8.96
CA ILE A 333 -32.07 50.27 9.02
C ILE A 333 -31.63 49.73 10.38
N LYS A 334 -32.23 50.22 11.48
CA LYS A 334 -31.96 49.72 12.83
C LYS A 334 -32.38 48.26 12.96
N GLU A 335 -33.61 47.92 12.54
CA GLU A 335 -34.11 46.54 12.54
C GLU A 335 -33.24 45.61 11.68
N GLN A 336 -32.83 46.05 10.49
CA GLN A 336 -31.89 45.32 9.64
C GLN A 336 -30.57 45.02 10.37
N SER A 337 -30.03 45.99 11.12
CA SER A 337 -28.80 45.81 11.90
C SER A 337 -29.01 44.82 13.05
N GLU A 338 -30.10 44.91 13.78
CA GLU A 338 -30.42 43.99 14.88
C GLU A 338 -30.59 42.55 14.39
N ILE A 339 -31.29 42.36 13.27
CA ILE A 339 -31.43 41.04 12.64
C ILE A 339 -30.07 40.51 12.18
N LYS A 340 -29.22 41.37 11.60
CA LYS A 340 -27.86 40.99 11.20
C LYS A 340 -27.04 40.51 12.40
N ASP A 341 -27.12 41.19 13.53
CA ASP A 341 -26.42 40.80 14.75
C ASP A 341 -26.97 39.49 15.32
N LYS A 342 -28.29 39.28 15.30
CA LYS A 342 -28.93 38.01 15.68
C LYS A 342 -28.48 36.87 14.77
N LEU A 343 -28.44 37.09 13.46
CA LEU A 343 -27.96 36.10 12.48
C LEU A 343 -26.48 35.75 12.70
N ASN A 344 -25.64 36.73 13.02
CA ASN A 344 -24.22 36.49 13.29
C ASN A 344 -23.96 35.71 14.58
N LYS A 345 -24.84 35.86 15.59
CA LYS A 345 -24.77 35.08 16.84
C LYS A 345 -25.30 33.66 16.68
N ASN A 346 -26.02 33.36 15.61
CA ASN A 346 -26.61 32.05 15.39
C ASN A 346 -25.58 31.05 14.84
N ASN A 347 -25.15 30.13 15.70
CA ASN A 347 -24.11 29.14 15.40
C ASN A 347 -24.63 27.86 14.72
N SER A 348 -25.94 27.75 14.45
CA SER A 348 -26.56 26.52 13.91
C SER A 348 -25.93 26.09 12.59
N LEU A 349 -25.71 27.02 11.66
CA LEU A 349 -25.07 26.74 10.37
C LEU A 349 -23.62 26.28 10.50
N SER A 350 -22.86 26.90 11.40
CA SER A 350 -21.46 26.50 11.65
C SER A 350 -21.42 25.08 12.18
N LYS A 351 -22.25 24.76 13.18
CA LYS A 351 -22.37 23.40 13.73
C LYS A 351 -22.76 22.40 12.63
N ILE A 352 -23.80 22.69 11.84
CA ILE A 352 -24.23 21.82 10.73
C ILE A 352 -23.10 21.59 9.73
N SER A 353 -22.37 22.65 9.35
CA SER A 353 -21.23 22.56 8.44
C SER A 353 -20.12 21.66 9.01
N GLU A 354 -19.75 21.85 10.27
CA GLU A 354 -18.76 20.99 10.94
C GLU A 354 -19.18 19.52 10.97
N TYR A 355 -20.45 19.24 11.27
CA TYR A 355 -20.98 17.87 11.25
C TYR A 355 -20.99 17.29 9.83
N LYS A 356 -21.32 18.08 8.80
CA LYS A 356 -21.25 17.65 7.39
C LYS A 356 -19.81 17.33 6.97
N MET A 357 -18.84 18.15 7.37
CA MET A 357 -17.41 17.87 7.12
C MET A 357 -16.95 16.58 7.83
N LYS A 358 -17.35 16.38 9.09
CA LYS A 358 -17.06 15.14 9.85
C LYS A 358 -17.71 13.92 9.18
N LEU A 359 -18.93 14.07 8.67
CA LEU A 359 -19.66 13.01 7.96
C LEU A 359 -18.93 12.59 6.67
N GLU A 360 -18.54 13.56 5.84
CA GLU A 360 -17.80 13.29 4.59
C GLU A 360 -16.43 12.64 4.83
N LYS A 361 -15.73 13.04 5.91
CA LYS A 361 -14.51 12.35 6.32
C LYS A 361 -14.78 10.87 6.66
N ARG A 362 -15.83 10.59 7.45
CA ARG A 362 -16.18 9.22 7.84
C ARG A 362 -16.60 8.35 6.67
N LYS A 363 -17.33 8.89 5.68
CA LYS A 363 -17.67 8.15 4.45
C LYS A 363 -16.42 7.70 3.70
N ARG A 364 -15.43 8.58 3.54
CA ARG A 364 -14.13 8.21 2.95
C ARG A 364 -13.40 7.14 3.77
N ASP A 365 -13.40 7.26 5.10
CA ASP A 365 -12.80 6.26 5.98
C ASP A 365 -13.48 4.88 5.85
N ILE A 366 -14.82 4.85 5.70
CA ILE A 366 -15.61 3.63 5.44
C ILE A 366 -15.19 2.97 4.12
N GLU A 367 -15.08 3.74 3.04
CA GLU A 367 -14.67 3.23 1.72
C GLU A 367 -13.25 2.65 1.77
N ASN A 368 -12.31 3.36 2.38
CA ASN A 368 -10.94 2.91 2.56
C ASN A 368 -10.89 1.58 3.35
N LYS A 369 -11.64 1.48 4.46
CA LYS A 369 -11.70 0.25 5.26
C LYS A 369 -12.34 -0.91 4.49
N LYS A 370 -13.37 -0.66 3.70
CA LYS A 370 -13.98 -1.68 2.82
C LYS A 370 -12.98 -2.19 1.78
N ALA A 371 -12.16 -1.31 1.21
CA ALA A 371 -11.08 -1.69 0.30
C ALA A 371 -9.99 -2.55 1.00
N GLU A 372 -9.53 -2.14 2.19
CA GLU A 372 -8.59 -2.94 3.00
C GLU A 372 -9.12 -4.35 3.28
N ILE A 373 -10.39 -4.48 3.69
CA ILE A 373 -11.03 -5.78 3.95
C ILE A 373 -11.11 -6.62 2.68
N LYS A 374 -11.38 -6.01 1.52
CA LYS A 374 -11.42 -6.70 0.22
C LYS A 374 -10.03 -7.26 -0.14
N GLU A 375 -8.97 -6.48 0.05
CA GLU A 375 -7.59 -6.94 -0.18
C GLU A 375 -7.20 -8.08 0.77
N LEU A 376 -7.55 -7.98 2.05
CA LEU A 376 -7.34 -9.08 3.00
C LEU A 376 -8.07 -10.36 2.58
N LYS A 377 -9.32 -10.26 2.08
CA LYS A 377 -10.05 -11.43 1.53
C LYS A 377 -9.29 -12.08 0.36
N LYS A 378 -8.70 -11.28 -0.54
CA LYS A 378 -7.88 -11.81 -1.65
C LYS A 378 -6.63 -12.51 -1.12
N LYS A 379 -5.88 -11.88 -0.21
CA LYS A 379 -4.68 -12.48 0.40
C LYS A 379 -4.98 -13.81 1.11
N ILE A 380 -6.08 -13.88 1.86
CA ILE A 380 -6.54 -15.12 2.50
C ILE A 380 -6.85 -16.22 1.48
N LYS A 381 -7.47 -15.87 0.35
CA LYS A 381 -7.77 -16.83 -0.73
C LYS A 381 -6.47 -17.35 -1.37
N ASN A 382 -5.47 -16.49 -1.54
CA ASN A 382 -4.21 -16.81 -2.22
C ASN A 382 -3.24 -17.64 -1.37
N ALA A 383 -3.25 -17.50 -0.04
CA ALA A 383 -2.39 -18.31 0.85
C ALA A 383 -2.66 -19.84 0.75
N ASN A 384 -3.81 -20.23 0.18
CA ASN A 384 -4.31 -21.57 -0.12
C ASN A 384 -3.46 -22.79 0.35
N PRO A 385 -3.48 -23.12 1.67
CA PRO A 385 -2.78 -24.30 2.19
C PRO A 385 -3.32 -25.62 1.62
N LYS A 386 -4.50 -25.61 0.98
CA LYS A 386 -5.08 -26.81 0.36
C LYS A 386 -4.29 -27.26 -0.88
N LEU A 387 -3.71 -26.34 -1.65
CA LEU A 387 -2.89 -26.70 -2.81
C LEU A 387 -1.61 -27.41 -2.36
N ILE A 388 -0.96 -26.89 -1.32
CA ILE A 388 0.23 -27.52 -0.71
C ILE A 388 -0.15 -28.91 -0.17
N LYS A 389 -1.31 -29.04 0.50
CA LYS A 389 -1.84 -30.34 0.96
C LYS A 389 -2.01 -31.35 -0.19
N GLN A 390 -2.49 -30.91 -1.35
CA GLN A 390 -2.66 -31.76 -2.53
C GLN A 390 -1.31 -32.19 -3.12
N GLU A 391 -0.31 -31.30 -3.15
CA GLU A 391 1.02 -31.67 -3.62
C GLU A 391 1.69 -32.69 -2.69
N VAL A 392 1.56 -32.50 -1.37
CA VAL A 392 2.00 -33.49 -0.38
C VAL A 392 1.30 -34.85 -0.59
N LYS A 393 -0.02 -34.87 -0.86
CA LYS A 393 -0.74 -36.12 -1.19
C LYS A 393 -0.11 -36.85 -2.37
N LYS A 394 0.16 -36.15 -3.47
CA LYS A 394 0.78 -36.75 -4.66
C LYS A 394 2.13 -37.39 -4.36
N ILE A 395 2.96 -36.74 -3.56
CA ILE A 395 4.26 -37.32 -3.17
C ILE A 395 4.08 -38.54 -2.27
N MET A 396 3.13 -38.50 -1.31
CA MET A 396 2.88 -39.63 -0.41
C MET A 396 2.34 -40.89 -1.14
N GLU A 397 1.62 -40.72 -2.25
CA GLU A 397 1.19 -41.83 -3.11
C GLU A 397 2.40 -42.62 -3.65
N GLU A 398 3.53 -41.97 -3.91
CA GLU A 398 4.76 -42.62 -4.35
C GLU A 398 5.31 -43.59 -3.28
N PHE A 399 5.00 -43.35 -2.00
CA PHE A 399 5.36 -44.23 -0.89
C PHE A 399 4.30 -45.28 -0.56
N SER A 400 3.22 -45.37 -1.36
CA SER A 400 2.05 -46.20 -1.06
C SER A 400 1.42 -45.85 0.30
N VAL A 401 1.44 -44.55 0.64
CA VAL A 401 0.86 -44.00 1.87
C VAL A 401 -0.34 -43.14 1.49
N ILE A 402 -1.51 -43.49 2.02
CA ILE A 402 -2.74 -42.73 1.83
C ILE A 402 -2.89 -41.74 2.98
N ILE A 403 -3.05 -40.46 2.64
CA ILE A 403 -3.34 -39.42 3.61
C ILE A 403 -4.84 -39.37 3.85
N GLU A 404 -5.26 -39.61 5.08
CA GLU A 404 -6.64 -39.37 5.50
C GLU A 404 -6.90 -37.87 5.64
N ASP A 405 -7.99 -37.39 5.02
CA ASP A 405 -8.47 -36.06 5.31
C ASP A 405 -9.09 -36.06 6.71
N ASN A 406 -8.40 -35.40 7.65
CA ASN A 406 -9.00 -34.99 8.92
C ASN A 406 -10.22 -34.10 8.70
#